data_AF-A0ABD1GDE2-F1
#
_entry.id   AF-A0ABD1GDE2-F1
#
_cell.length_a   1.000
_cell.length_b   1.000
_cell.length_c   1.000
_cell.angle_alpha   90.00
_cell.angle_beta   90.00
_cell.angle_gamma   90.00
#
_symmetry.space_group_name_H-M   'P 1'
#
loop_
_entity.id
_entity.type
_entity.pdbx_description
1 polymer ?
#
loop_
_entity_poly.entity_id
_entity_poly.type
_entity_poly.pdbx_seq_one_letter_code
_entity_poly.pdbx_strand_id
1 'polypeptide(L)'
;MVNNFHLSLLSFLLLLSITITPGAATKGGPSAIYAFGDSMLDSGNNNKILTLCRAHHKPYGIDFPGQSPTGRFSNGKLPGDMLVSAYSIKDLLPAYADSLVGQTHWSASLTSSPASALRQHAPASTT
;
A
#
# COMPACT_ATOMS: atom_id res chain seq x y z
N MET A 1 -23.72 -58.77 22.31
CA MET A 1 -24.06 -57.34 22.15
C MET A 1 -22.78 -56.62 21.79
N VAL A 2 -22.68 -56.08 20.58
CA VAL A 2 -21.47 -55.36 20.14
C VAL A 2 -21.52 -53.98 20.78
N ASN A 3 -20.46 -53.56 21.46
CA ASN A 3 -20.44 -52.32 22.22
C ASN A 3 -20.36 -51.11 21.28
N ASN A 4 -21.44 -50.35 21.17
CA ASN A 4 -21.55 -49.12 20.35
C ASN A 4 -20.68 -47.96 20.84
N PHE A 5 -20.04 -48.11 22.01
CA PHE A 5 -19.16 -47.10 22.60
C PHE A 5 -17.96 -46.78 21.71
N HIS A 6 -17.34 -47.79 21.09
CA HIS A 6 -16.21 -47.56 20.19
C HIS A 6 -16.61 -46.82 18.91
N LEU A 7 -17.79 -47.13 18.35
CA LEU A 7 -18.35 -46.45 17.18
C LEU A 7 -18.69 -44.98 17.49
N SER A 8 -19.25 -44.71 18.68
CA SER A 8 -19.53 -43.36 19.15
C SER A 8 -18.26 -42.54 19.36
N LEU A 9 -17.23 -43.14 19.96
CA LEU A 9 -15.93 -42.50 20.16
C LEU A 9 -15.23 -42.18 18.83
N LEU A 10 -15.24 -43.11 17.87
CA LEU A 10 -14.69 -42.88 16.52
C LEU A 10 -15.41 -41.75 15.79
N SER A 11 -16.74 -41.70 15.86
CA SER A 11 -17.55 -40.61 15.29
C SER A 11 -17.19 -39.27 15.91
N PHE A 12 -17.10 -39.21 17.24
CA PHE A 12 -16.74 -37.99 17.97
C PHE A 12 -15.34 -37.48 17.62
N LEU A 13 -14.34 -38.38 17.53
CA LEU A 13 -12.98 -38.02 17.13
C LEU A 13 -12.91 -37.53 15.68
N LEU A 14 -13.70 -38.11 14.77
CA LEU A 14 -13.80 -37.67 13.39
C LEU A 14 -14.40 -36.26 13.29
N LEU A 15 -15.47 -35.98 14.04
CA LEU A 15 -16.11 -34.66 14.14
C LEU A 15 -15.16 -33.61 14.71
N LEU A 16 -14.39 -33.96 15.74
CA LEU A 16 -13.38 -33.08 16.33
C LEU A 16 -12.24 -32.77 15.36
N SER A 17 -11.86 -33.72 14.52
CA SER A 17 -10.79 -33.54 13.52
C SER A 17 -11.19 -32.56 12.40
N ILE A 18 -12.49 -32.52 12.04
CA ILE A 18 -13.00 -31.62 10.99
C ILE A 18 -13.03 -30.16 11.47
N THR A 19 -13.35 -29.91 12.75
CA THR A 19 -13.37 -28.56 13.32
C THR A 19 -11.99 -27.96 13.57
N ILE A 20 -10.95 -28.79 13.68
CA ILE A 20 -9.56 -28.35 13.87
C ILE A 20 -8.82 -28.37 12.52
N THR A 21 -9.41 -27.75 11.49
CA THR A 21 -8.62 -27.40 10.31
C THR A 21 -7.81 -26.16 10.68
N PRO A 22 -6.46 -26.20 10.68
CA PRO A 22 -5.68 -24.99 10.85
C PRO A 22 -6.08 -24.00 9.75
N GLY A 23 -6.45 -22.78 10.15
CA GLY A 23 -6.89 -21.73 9.24
C GLY A 23 -5.93 -21.66 8.06
N ALA A 24 -6.49 -21.76 6.85
CA ALA A 24 -5.72 -21.77 5.61
C ALA A 24 -4.64 -20.69 5.69
N ALA A 25 -3.37 -21.08 5.57
CA ALA A 25 -2.28 -20.14 5.44
C ALA A 25 -2.65 -19.22 4.28
N THR A 26 -2.99 -17.97 4.58
CA THR A 26 -3.18 -16.99 3.52
C THR A 26 -1.85 -16.99 2.77
N LYS A 27 -1.91 -17.10 1.44
CA LYS A 27 -0.79 -16.67 0.60
C LYS A 27 -0.67 -15.15 0.80
N GLY A 28 -0.25 -14.73 1.99
CA GLY A 28 -0.49 -13.41 2.53
C GLY A 28 0.78 -12.60 2.46
N GLY A 29 0.84 -11.68 1.51
CA GLY A 29 1.81 -10.59 1.56
C GLY A 29 1.58 -9.69 2.79
N PRO A 30 2.51 -8.78 3.07
CA PRO A 30 2.35 -7.83 4.18
C PRO A 30 1.10 -6.97 3.97
N SER A 31 0.33 -6.75 5.05
CA SER A 31 -0.83 -5.84 5.02
C SER A 31 -0.44 -4.36 4.92
N ALA A 32 0.80 -4.02 5.30
CA ALA A 32 1.34 -2.67 5.25
C ALA A 32 2.86 -2.70 5.04
N ILE A 33 3.39 -1.66 4.40
CA ILE A 33 4.82 -1.47 4.17
C ILE A 33 5.21 -0.08 4.68
N TYR A 34 6.25 -0.05 5.51
CA TYR A 34 6.87 1.16 6.02
C TYR A 34 8.32 1.21 5.49
N ALA A 35 8.68 2.30 4.83
CA ALA A 35 10.04 2.49 4.35
C ALA A 35 10.76 3.52 5.23
N PHE A 36 11.95 3.12 5.72
CA PHE A 36 12.84 3.98 6.49
C PHE A 36 14.20 4.00 5.78
N GLY A 37 14.82 5.17 5.71
CA GLY A 37 16.12 5.31 5.06
C GLY A 37 16.47 6.75 4.74
N ASP A 38 17.34 6.91 3.76
CA ASP A 38 17.76 8.20 3.22
C ASP A 38 16.95 8.60 1.97
N SER A 39 17.50 9.54 1.19
CA SER A 39 16.97 10.01 -0.10
C SER A 39 16.47 8.91 -1.05
N MET A 40 17.08 7.71 -1.07
CA MET A 40 16.69 6.62 -1.97
C MET A 40 15.27 6.09 -1.71
N LEU A 41 14.74 6.30 -0.51
CA LEU A 41 13.40 5.87 -0.11
C LEU A 41 12.50 7.07 0.23
N ASP A 42 13.00 8.29 0.09
CA ASP A 42 12.23 9.50 0.40
C ASP A 42 11.22 9.80 -0.71
N SER A 43 9.96 9.57 -0.40
CA SER A 43 8.81 9.82 -1.29
C SER A 43 8.35 11.28 -1.32
N GLY A 44 9.07 12.19 -0.67
CA GLY A 44 8.77 13.62 -0.63
C GLY A 44 8.61 14.21 0.78
N ASN A 45 9.07 13.52 1.83
CA ASN A 45 9.10 14.03 3.20
C ASN A 45 9.92 15.32 3.30
N ASN A 46 11.03 15.40 2.58
CA ASN A 46 11.91 16.57 2.60
C ASN A 46 11.26 17.86 2.05
N ASN A 47 10.14 17.75 1.32
CA ASN A 47 9.40 18.91 0.82
C ASN A 47 8.62 19.65 1.93
N LYS A 48 8.44 19.01 3.10
CA LYS A 48 7.67 19.57 4.22
C LYS A 48 8.56 20.11 5.34
N ILE A 49 9.88 20.02 5.22
CA ILE A 49 10.85 20.51 6.20
C ILE A 49 11.81 21.53 5.58
N LEU A 50 12.43 22.36 6.42
CA LEU A 50 13.43 23.34 5.98
C LEU A 50 14.77 22.64 5.75
N THR A 51 15.01 22.19 4.52
CA THR A 51 16.24 21.53 4.09
C THR A 51 16.65 21.99 2.69
N LEU A 52 17.94 21.95 2.40
CA LEU A 52 18.48 22.20 1.07
C LEU A 52 18.31 20.98 0.14
N CYS A 53 18.19 19.78 0.71
CA CYS A 53 18.05 18.53 -0.03
C CYS A 53 16.57 18.28 -0.36
N ARG A 54 16.06 18.87 -1.44
CA ARG A 54 14.68 18.69 -1.91
C ARG A 54 14.66 18.18 -3.34
N ALA A 55 13.82 17.19 -3.63
CA ALA A 55 13.62 16.68 -4.99
C ALA A 55 12.35 17.23 -5.66
N HIS A 56 11.96 18.47 -5.32
CA HIS A 56 10.84 19.19 -5.92
C HIS A 56 11.32 20.15 -7.03
N HIS A 57 12.20 19.66 -7.89
CA HIS A 57 12.70 20.39 -9.07
C HIS A 57 13.12 19.41 -10.17
N LYS A 58 13.22 19.88 -11.41
CA LYS A 58 13.81 19.09 -12.50
C LYS A 58 15.27 18.76 -12.19
N PRO A 59 15.80 17.56 -12.52
CA PRO A 59 15.23 16.57 -13.43
C PRO A 59 14.30 15.54 -12.78
N TYR A 60 14.03 15.63 -11.47
CA TYR A 60 13.25 14.62 -10.76
C TYR A 60 11.79 14.57 -11.24
N GLY A 61 11.24 13.36 -11.35
CA GLY A 61 9.87 13.12 -11.81
C GLY A 61 9.61 13.18 -13.31
N ILE A 62 10.64 13.27 -14.17
CA ILE A 62 10.42 13.30 -15.64
C ILE A 62 9.83 12.01 -16.22
N ASP A 63 10.07 10.86 -15.58
CA ASP A 63 9.53 9.57 -16.00
C ASP A 63 8.21 9.22 -15.28
N PHE A 64 7.71 10.12 -14.43
CA PHE A 64 6.40 9.97 -13.79
C PHE A 64 5.27 10.42 -14.73
N PRO A 65 4.06 9.85 -14.58
CA PRO A 65 2.86 10.42 -15.19
C PRO A 65 2.73 11.91 -14.86
N GLY A 66 2.59 12.75 -15.90
CA GLY A 66 2.54 14.21 -15.76
C GLY A 66 3.89 14.92 -15.78
N GLN A 67 5.02 14.20 -15.84
CA GLN A 67 6.38 14.74 -16.04
C GLN A 67 6.73 15.91 -15.12
N SER A 68 6.23 15.86 -13.88
CA SER A 68 6.31 16.94 -12.90
C SER A 68 7.11 16.50 -11.67
N PRO A 69 7.84 17.41 -11.00
CA PRO A 69 8.61 17.07 -9.81
C PRO A 69 7.71 16.49 -8.71
N THR A 70 7.98 15.26 -8.31
CA THR A 70 7.16 14.53 -7.33
C THR A 70 7.66 14.66 -5.89
N GLY A 71 8.90 15.15 -5.69
CA GLY A 71 9.58 15.09 -4.40
C GLY A 71 10.37 13.81 -4.16
N ARG A 72 10.36 12.87 -5.11
CA ARG A 72 11.21 11.67 -5.09
C ARG A 72 12.58 11.99 -5.65
N PHE A 73 13.64 11.49 -5.02
CA PHE A 73 15.01 11.60 -5.52
C PHE A 73 15.29 10.64 -6.69
N SER A 74 14.37 10.58 -7.64
CA SER A 74 14.45 9.76 -8.85
C SER A 74 13.61 10.40 -9.96
N ASN A 75 13.90 10.04 -11.22
CA ASN A 75 13.06 10.42 -12.35
C ASN A 75 11.74 9.66 -12.37
N GLY A 76 11.72 8.45 -11.77
CA GLY A 76 10.58 7.54 -11.73
C GLY A 76 10.38 6.92 -10.34
N LYS A 77 9.69 5.78 -10.29
CA LYS A 77 9.34 5.09 -9.03
C LYS A 77 10.57 4.75 -8.18
N LEU A 78 10.44 4.87 -6.87
CA LEU A 78 11.43 4.41 -5.89
C LEU A 78 11.28 2.91 -5.63
N PRO A 79 12.30 2.24 -5.06
CA PRO A 79 12.18 0.85 -4.61
C PRO A 79 10.97 0.60 -3.70
N GLY A 80 10.67 1.55 -2.81
CA GLY A 80 9.47 1.50 -1.96
C GLY A 80 8.17 1.48 -2.75
N ASP A 81 8.07 2.26 -3.83
CA ASP A 81 6.88 2.27 -4.70
C ASP A 81 6.70 0.94 -5.42
N MET A 82 7.79 0.35 -5.88
CA MET A 82 7.78 -0.94 -6.57
C MET A 82 7.28 -2.05 -5.64
N LEU A 83 7.73 -2.06 -4.38
CA LEU A 83 7.28 -3.04 -3.40
C LEU A 83 5.79 -2.89 -3.06
N VAL A 84 5.34 -1.66 -2.78
CA VAL A 84 3.94 -1.40 -2.41
C VAL A 84 3.00 -1.72 -3.57
N SER A 85 3.44 -1.47 -4.80
CA SER A 85 2.72 -1.83 -6.03
C SER A 85 2.73 -3.34 -6.27
N ALA A 86 3.85 -4.04 -6.02
CA ALA A 86 3.96 -5.48 -6.20
C ALA A 86 3.06 -6.28 -5.23
N TYR A 87 2.83 -5.75 -4.03
CA TYR A 87 1.90 -6.33 -3.06
C TYR A 87 0.46 -5.81 -3.19
N SER A 88 0.16 -5.02 -4.23
CA SER A 88 -1.17 -4.43 -4.46
C SER A 88 -1.73 -3.66 -3.27
N ILE A 89 -0.86 -3.05 -2.46
CA ILE A 89 -1.25 -2.26 -1.28
C ILE A 89 -1.67 -0.85 -1.73
N LYS A 90 -0.83 -0.21 -2.56
CA LYS A 90 -1.06 1.11 -3.21
C LYS A 90 -0.20 1.19 -4.48
N ASP A 91 -0.55 2.11 -5.39
CA ASP A 91 0.24 2.33 -6.61
C ASP A 91 1.62 2.95 -6.34
N LEU A 92 1.70 3.77 -5.29
CA LEU A 92 2.89 4.51 -4.84
C LEU A 92 2.92 4.55 -3.31
N LEU A 93 4.13 4.51 -2.75
CA LEU A 93 4.35 4.72 -1.34
C LEU A 93 4.23 6.22 -1.04
N PRO A 94 3.27 6.69 -0.24
CA PRO A 94 3.13 8.11 0.02
C PRO A 94 4.20 8.63 0.99
N ALA A 95 4.46 9.94 0.95
CA ALA A 95 5.29 10.60 1.96
C ALA A 95 4.63 10.47 3.34
N TYR A 96 5.42 10.13 4.36
CA TYR A 96 4.96 10.03 5.74
C TYR A 96 4.40 11.36 6.27
N ALA A 97 5.04 12.48 5.89
CA ALA A 97 4.64 13.81 6.33
C ALA A 97 3.42 14.38 5.57
N ASP A 98 2.84 13.64 4.63
CA ASP A 98 1.68 14.11 3.87
C ASP A 98 0.36 13.84 4.61
N SER A 99 -0.41 14.89 4.88
CA SER A 99 -1.71 14.81 5.54
C SER A 99 -2.75 14.01 4.75
N LEU A 100 -2.52 13.77 3.45
CA LEU A 100 -3.41 13.01 2.58
C LEU A 100 -3.31 11.48 2.73
N VAL A 101 -2.31 10.97 3.45
CA VAL A 101 -2.14 9.53 3.70
C VAL A 101 -3.30 8.95 4.49
N GLY A 102 -3.83 9.72 5.45
CA GLY A 102 -5.02 9.35 6.20
C GLY A 102 -6.31 9.50 5.39
N GLN A 103 -6.36 10.42 4.43
CA GLN A 103 -7.57 10.72 3.68
C GLN A 103 -7.84 9.75 2.51
N THR A 104 -6.81 9.43 1.73
CA THR A 104 -6.94 8.54 0.57
C THR A 104 -7.37 7.11 0.95
N HIS A 105 -7.03 6.63 2.15
CA HIS A 105 -7.40 5.28 2.61
C HIS A 105 -8.89 5.14 2.95
N TRP A 106 -9.55 6.18 3.49
CA TRP A 106 -11.00 6.12 3.73
C TRP A 106 -11.80 6.42 2.45
N SER A 107 -11.30 7.29 1.57
CA SER A 107 -12.01 7.68 0.36
C SER A 107 -11.96 6.63 -0.75
N ALA A 108 -10.92 5.79 -0.82
CA ALA A 108 -10.80 4.74 -1.84
C ALA A 108 -11.87 3.64 -1.71
N SER A 109 -12.33 3.35 -0.48
CA SER A 109 -13.44 2.41 -0.23
C SER A 109 -14.81 3.00 -0.61
N LEU A 110 -14.96 4.33 -0.54
CA LEU A 110 -16.22 5.02 -0.86
C LEU A 110 -16.32 5.49 -2.32
N THR A 111 -15.22 5.44 -3.08
CA THR A 111 -15.16 5.94 -4.46
C THR A 111 -14.52 4.93 -5.40
N SER A 112 -15.09 3.72 -5.50
CA SER A 112 -14.82 2.78 -6.60
C SER A 112 -15.38 3.25 -7.96
N SER A 113 -15.58 4.57 -8.15
CA SER A 113 -16.00 5.16 -9.41
C SER A 113 -14.79 5.73 -10.16
N PRO A 114 -14.68 5.50 -11.48
CA PRO A 114 -13.52 5.87 -12.31
C PRO A 114 -13.29 7.39 -12.46
N ALA A 115 -13.99 8.23 -11.71
CA ALA A 115 -13.98 9.68 -11.81
C ALA A 115 -12.81 10.37 -11.06
N SER A 116 -12.13 9.69 -10.13
CA SER A 116 -10.98 10.28 -9.39
C SER A 116 -9.71 10.45 -10.24
N ALA A 117 -9.64 9.82 -11.41
CA ALA A 117 -8.53 9.98 -12.35
C ALA A 117 -8.52 11.33 -13.09
N LEU A 118 -9.63 12.10 -13.06
CA LEU A 118 -9.76 13.35 -13.84
C LEU A 118 -9.54 14.64 -13.04
N ARG A 119 -9.29 14.57 -11.72
CA ARG A 119 -8.99 15.76 -10.90
C ARG A 119 -7.49 15.94 -10.66
N GLN A 120 -6.68 15.84 -11.71
CA GLN A 120 -5.30 16.37 -11.71
C GLN A 120 -5.02 17.35 -12.87
N HIS A 121 -6.03 17.68 -13.69
CA HIS A 121 -5.92 18.68 -14.77
C HIS A 121 -6.68 19.97 -14.45
N ALA A 122 -6.29 20.68 -13.40
CA ALA A 122 -6.68 22.09 -13.23
C ALA A 122 -5.40 22.96 -13.22
N PRO A 123 -5.19 23.84 -14.22
CA PRO A 123 -4.03 24.71 -14.26
C PRO A 123 -4.11 25.76 -13.15
N ALA A 124 -3.02 25.93 -12.40
CA ALA A 124 -2.87 27.04 -11.46
C ALA A 124 -2.86 28.35 -12.25
N SER A 125 -3.91 29.16 -12.08
CA SER A 125 -4.01 30.51 -12.62
C SER A 125 -3.01 31.43 -11.93
N THR A 126 -2.13 32.02 -12.73
CA THR A 126 -1.31 33.19 -12.39
C THR A 126 -2.19 34.37 -12.04
N THR A 127 -2.01 34.92 -10.83
CA THR A 127 -1.95 36.37 -10.51
C THR A 127 -1.41 36.54 -9.10
#